data_AF-A0A927KZ55-F1
#
_entry.id   AF-A0A927KZ55-F1
#
_cell.length_a   1.000
_cell.length_b   1.000
_cell.length_c   1.000
_cell.angle_alpha   90.00
_cell.angle_beta   90.00
_cell.angle_gamma   90.00
#
_symmetry.space_group_name_H-M   'P 1'
#
loop_
_entity.id
_entity.type
_entity.pdbx_description
1 polymer ?
#
loop_
_entity_poly.entity_id
_entity_poly.type
_entity_poly.pdbx_seq_one_letter_code
_entity_poly.pdbx_strand_id
1 'polypeptide(L)'
;MAAKTPTPITPQMTAALRKVDRAAAAHAKTRRRLEEAVAEARAAGCSLTVVSEHALYSREWVRKATARITEEGGVPPEGDDEVGHAPE
;
A
#
# COMPACT_ATOMS: atom_id res chain seq x y z
N MET A 1 15.58 -41.15 -0.13
CA MET A 1 15.12 -39.76 0.09
C MET A 1 13.95 -39.81 1.06
N ALA A 2 14.08 -39.28 2.28
CA ALA A 2 13.01 -39.33 3.28
C ALA A 2 11.94 -38.29 2.94
N ALA A 3 10.74 -38.76 2.55
CA ALA A 3 9.58 -37.90 2.40
C ALA A 3 9.21 -37.32 3.78
N LYS A 4 9.21 -35.99 3.91
CA LYS A 4 8.64 -35.34 5.10
C LYS A 4 7.14 -35.61 5.10
N THR A 5 6.69 -36.51 5.97
CA THR A 5 5.26 -36.73 6.20
C THR A 5 4.64 -35.39 6.63
N PRO A 6 3.57 -34.91 5.99
CA PRO A 6 2.95 -33.65 6.37
C PRO A 6 2.41 -33.77 7.80
N THR A 7 2.80 -32.83 8.66
CA THR A 7 2.33 -32.79 10.04
C THR A 7 0.80 -32.64 10.02
N PRO A 8 0.04 -33.55 10.68
CA PRO A 8 -1.41 -33.47 10.66
C PRO A 8 -1.87 -32.19 11.38
N ILE A 9 -2.70 -31.40 10.70
CA ILE A 9 -3.29 -30.18 11.27
C ILE A 9 -4.32 -30.60 12.32
N THR A 10 -4.12 -30.23 13.57
CA THR A 10 -5.09 -30.50 14.64
C THR A 10 -6.25 -29.49 14.58
N PRO A 11 -7.42 -29.82 15.17
CA PRO A 11 -8.54 -28.86 15.25
C PRO A 11 -8.16 -27.53 15.93
N GLN A 12 -7.27 -27.58 16.92
CA GLN A 12 -6.73 -26.38 17.58
C GLN A 12 -5.89 -25.52 16.61
N MET A 13 -5.04 -26.17 15.79
CA MET A 13 -4.28 -25.48 14.75
C MET A 13 -5.22 -24.84 13.71
N THR A 14 -6.27 -25.54 13.28
CA THR A 14 -7.27 -24.97 12.36
C THR A 14 -7.95 -23.73 12.96
N ALA A 15 -8.35 -23.78 14.23
CA ALA A 15 -8.95 -22.63 14.90
C ALA A 15 -7.98 -21.44 15.02
N ALA A 16 -6.70 -21.69 15.28
CA ALA A 16 -5.65 -20.68 15.31
C ALA A 16 -5.42 -20.06 13.91
N LEU A 17 -5.32 -20.88 12.87
CA LEU A 17 -5.17 -20.43 11.49
C LEU A 17 -6.35 -19.54 11.06
N ARG A 18 -7.59 -19.92 11.37
CA ARG A 18 -8.77 -19.07 11.12
C ARG A 18 -8.71 -17.71 11.83
N LYS A 19 -8.05 -17.61 12.99
CA LYS A 19 -7.82 -16.30 13.64
C LYS A 19 -6.79 -15.49 12.87
N VAL A 20 -5.70 -16.12 12.42
CA VAL A 20 -4.69 -15.49 11.56
C VAL A 20 -5.30 -15.00 10.25
N ASP A 21 -6.10 -15.81 9.56
CA ASP A 21 -6.78 -15.43 8.32
C ASP A 21 -7.67 -14.19 8.52
N ARG A 22 -8.46 -14.16 9.61
CA ARG A 22 -9.30 -13.00 9.93
C ARG A 22 -8.47 -11.75 10.23
N ALA A 23 -7.38 -11.89 10.99
CA ALA A 23 -6.47 -10.79 11.27
C ALA A 23 -5.79 -10.29 9.99
N ALA A 24 -5.37 -11.18 9.11
CA ALA A 24 -4.77 -10.86 7.83
C ALA A 24 -5.75 -10.13 6.90
N ALA A 25 -7.00 -10.59 6.82
CA ALA A 25 -8.04 -9.93 6.04
C ALA A 25 -8.36 -8.52 6.57
N ALA A 26 -8.45 -8.37 7.90
CA ALA A 26 -8.63 -7.06 8.53
C ALA A 26 -7.43 -6.14 8.25
N HIS A 27 -6.21 -6.65 8.38
CA HIS A 27 -5.00 -5.90 8.06
C HIS A 27 -4.93 -5.50 6.59
N ALA A 28 -5.28 -6.38 5.65
CA ALA A 28 -5.34 -6.06 4.23
C ALA A 28 -6.33 -4.92 3.93
N LYS A 29 -7.50 -4.93 4.56
CA LYS A 29 -8.48 -3.84 4.44
C LYS A 29 -7.96 -2.52 5.00
N THR A 30 -7.36 -2.53 6.19
CA THR A 30 -6.76 -1.34 6.79
C THR A 30 -5.61 -0.80 5.94
N ARG A 31 -4.78 -1.70 5.40
CA ARG A 31 -3.67 -1.33 4.52
C ARG A 31 -4.16 -0.66 3.24
N ARG A 32 -5.21 -1.19 2.60
CA ARG A 32 -5.82 -0.56 1.42
C ARG A 32 -6.30 0.86 1.72
N ARG A 33 -7.02 1.05 2.84
CA ARG A 33 -7.47 2.38 3.28
C ARG A 33 -6.32 3.37 3.48
N LEU A 34 -5.19 2.89 3.99
CA LEU A 34 -4.00 3.72 4.13
C LEU A 34 -3.38 4.06 2.77
N GLU A 35 -3.34 3.13 1.83
CA GLU A 35 -2.87 3.38 0.45
C GLU A 35 -3.75 4.45 -0.24
N GLU A 36 -5.07 4.37 -0.06
CA GLU A 36 -6.04 5.37 -0.54
C GLU A 36 -5.76 6.76 0.09
N ALA A 37 -5.65 6.84 1.42
CA ALA A 37 -5.36 8.10 2.11
C ALA A 37 -3.99 8.71 1.72
N VAL A 38 -2.99 7.86 1.45
CA VAL A 38 -1.68 8.29 0.94
C VAL A 38 -1.82 8.89 -0.46
N ALA A 39 -2.60 8.26 -1.34
CA ALA A 39 -2.84 8.76 -2.68
C ALA A 39 -3.62 10.09 -2.66
N GLU A 40 -4.64 10.20 -1.80
CA GLU A 40 -5.38 11.46 -1.58
C GLU A 40 -4.45 12.58 -1.10
N ALA A 41 -3.58 12.30 -0.11
CA ALA A 41 -2.59 13.27 0.36
C ALA A 41 -1.60 13.68 -0.74
N ARG A 42 -1.18 12.74 -1.59
CA ARG A 42 -0.32 13.02 -2.75
C ARG A 42 -1.04 13.88 -3.80
N ALA A 43 -2.31 13.59 -4.09
CA ALA A 43 -3.13 14.38 -5.01
C ALA A 43 -3.39 15.80 -4.47
N ALA A 44 -3.46 15.96 -3.15
CA ALA A 44 -3.53 17.27 -2.49
C ALA A 44 -2.19 18.05 -2.50
N GLY A 45 -1.13 17.50 -3.10
CA GLY A 45 0.17 18.16 -3.23
C GLY A 45 1.16 17.87 -2.10
N CYS A 46 0.84 16.96 -1.16
CA CYS A 46 1.80 16.61 -0.10
C CYS A 46 3.04 15.90 -0.68
N SER A 47 4.22 16.27 -0.18
CA SER A 47 5.46 15.60 -0.56
C SER A 47 5.56 14.19 0.03
N LEU A 48 6.28 13.30 -0.64
CA LEU A 48 6.51 11.93 -0.15
C LEU A 48 7.16 11.91 1.24
N THR A 49 8.01 12.89 1.55
CA THR A 49 8.68 12.98 2.86
C THR A 49 7.66 13.20 3.97
N VAL A 50 6.82 14.23 3.83
CA VAL A 50 5.78 14.56 4.83
C VAL A 50 4.83 13.38 5.02
N VAL A 51 4.34 12.79 3.93
CA VAL A 51 3.43 11.63 4.03
C VAL A 51 4.10 10.44 4.72
N SER A 52 5.39 10.19 4.47
CA SER A 52 6.11 9.07 5.09
C SER A 52 6.35 9.27 6.58
N GLU A 53 6.55 10.50 7.04
CA GLU A 53 6.70 10.82 8.47
C GLU A 53 5.41 10.52 9.25
N HIS A 54 4.24 10.69 8.61
CA HIS A 54 2.94 10.43 9.24
C HIS A 54 2.44 8.98 9.04
N ALA A 55 2.80 8.31 7.96
CA ALA A 55 2.31 6.96 7.66
C ALA A 55 2.99 5.85 8.50
N LEU A 56 4.11 6.12 9.19
CA LEU A 56 4.92 5.11 9.89
C LEU A 56 5.40 3.95 8.98
N TYR A 57 5.43 4.18 7.67
CA TYR A 57 5.95 3.26 6.66
C TYR A 57 7.17 3.86 5.96
N SER A 58 7.96 3.03 5.29
CA SER A 58 9.10 3.50 4.53
C SER A 58 8.69 4.39 3.35
N ARG A 59 9.55 5.34 2.96
CA ARG A 59 9.34 6.18 1.77
C ARG A 59 9.11 5.37 0.50
N GLU A 60 9.78 4.22 0.39
CA GLU A 60 9.59 3.32 -0.75
C GLU A 60 8.20 2.69 -0.77
N TRP A 61 7.65 2.36 0.41
CA TRP A 61 6.29 1.87 0.51
C TRP A 61 5.28 2.92 0.06
N VAL A 62 5.42 4.17 0.52
CA VAL A 62 4.54 5.29 0.12
C VAL A 62 4.60 5.54 -1.38
N ARG A 63 5.80 5.49 -1.99
CA ARG A 63 5.96 5.60 -3.45
C ARG A 63 5.21 4.49 -4.18
N LYS A 64 5.35 3.23 -3.75
CA LYS A 64 4.67 2.08 -4.35
C LYS A 64 3.15 2.17 -4.19
N ALA A 65 2.67 2.58 -3.01
CA ALA A 65 1.24 2.78 -2.75
C ALA A 65 0.64 3.82 -3.71
N THR A 66 1.32 4.96 -3.86
CA THR A 66 0.89 6.02 -4.80
C THR A 66 0.90 5.52 -6.24
N ALA A 67 1.98 4.86 -6.68
CA ALA A 67 2.10 4.34 -8.04
C ALA A 67 0.98 3.35 -8.38
N ARG A 68 0.68 2.40 -7.47
CA ARG A 68 -0.40 1.42 -7.67
C ARG A 68 -1.77 2.08 -7.85
N ILE A 69 -2.07 3.11 -7.06
CA ILE A 69 -3.35 3.84 -7.16
C ILE A 69 -3.38 4.68 -8.44
N THR A 70 -2.29 5.36 -8.80
CA THR A 70 -2.19 6.14 -10.04
C THR A 70 -2.34 5.25 -11.28
N GLU A 71 -1.70 4.08 -11.31
CA GLU A 71 -1.84 3.11 -12.42
C GLU A 71 -3.24 2.48 -12.48
N GLU A 72 -3.88 2.23 -11.34
CA GLU A 72 -5.28 1.75 -11.27
C GLU A 72 -6.30 2.84 -11.63
N GLY A 73 -5.98 4.11 -11.35
CA GLY A 73 -6.85 5.28 -11.53
C GLY A 73 -6.65 6.06 -12.84
N GLY A 74 -5.59 5.82 -13.60
CA GLY A 74 -5.39 6.41 -14.92
C GLY A 74 -5.25 7.94 -14.94
N VAL A 75 -4.77 8.56 -13.86
CA VAL A 75 -4.45 9.99 -13.85
C VAL A 75 -2.92 10.11 -13.79
N PRO A 76 -2.23 10.34 -14.93
CA PRO A 76 -0.80 10.62 -14.90
C PRO A 76 -0.56 11.86 -14.04
N PRO A 77 0.54 11.93 -13.28
CA PRO A 77 0.91 13.17 -12.62
C PRO A 77 1.16 14.19 -13.73
N GLU A 78 0.24 15.16 -13.88
CA GLU A 78 0.50 16.35 -14.68
C GLU A 78 1.84 16.90 -14.20
N GLY A 79 2.77 16.96 -15.16
CA GLY A 79 4.13 17.35 -14.89
C GLY A 79 4.15 18.70 -14.18
N ASP A 80 5.09 18.83 -13.27
CA ASP A 80 5.77 20.09 -13.00
C ASP A 80 6.50 20.50 -14.31
N ASP A 81 5.74 20.76 -15.38
CA ASP A 81 6.24 21.48 -16.53
C ASP A 81 6.10 22.94 -16.10
N GLU A 82 7.23 23.48 -15.66
CA GLU A 82 7.50 24.90 -15.68
C GLU A 82 7.22 25.39 -17.12
N VAL A 83 5.93 25.67 -17.41
CA VAL A 83 5.52 26.32 -18.64
C VAL A 83 6.14 27.71 -18.56
N GLY A 84 7.26 27.84 -19.27
CA GLY A 84 7.91 29.10 -19.54
C GLY A 84 6.87 30.18 -19.83
N HIS A 85 6.94 31.23 -19.02
CA HIS A 85 6.14 32.42 -19.20
C HIS A 85 6.37 32.97 -20.61
N ALA A 86 5.34 32.86 -21.44
CA ALA A 86 5.16 33.51 -22.74
C ALA A 86 4.93 35.04 -22.54
N PRO A 87 4.54 35.80 -23.57
CA PRO A 87 5.12 36.06 -24.90
C PRO A 87 5.44 37.58 -25.10
N GLU A 88 5.93 37.91 -26.30
CA GLU A 88 6.20 39.24 -26.92
C GLU A 88 7.54 39.95 -26.62
#